data_AF-A0A353IM44-F1
#
_entry.id   AF-A0A353IM44-F1
#
_cell.length_a   1.000
_cell.length_b   1.000
_cell.length_c   1.000
_cell.angle_alpha   90.00
_cell.angle_beta   90.00
_cell.angle_gamma   90.00
#
_symmetry.space_group_name_H-M   'P 1'
#
loop_
_entity.id
_entity.type
_entity.pdbx_description
1 polymer ?
#
loop_
_entity_poly.entity_id
_entity_poly.type
_entity_poly.pdbx_seq_one_letter_code
_entity_poly.pdbx_strand_id
1 'polypeptide(L)'
;MMKSLKRTIAIFAVVGATLMPAVATAQSLTPQDVAKMEARLNLTPEQRAAIDPVLRSSMTARSTSFQKHGVDLKTCKRPGALGLIRLNKDMNRINADTRTRLAAILTAAQLREYDKIVAEQTVIVKKKIMC
;
A
#
# COMPACT_ATOMS: atom_id res chain seq x y z
N MET A 1 -71.15 -16.71 4.31
CA MET A 1 -69.90 -17.45 4.03
C MET A 1 -68.84 -16.40 3.67
N MET A 2 -67.92 -16.05 4.59
CA MET A 2 -66.51 -16.51 4.66
C MET A 2 -65.71 -16.14 3.38
N LYS A 3 -64.58 -15.42 3.37
CA LYS A 3 -63.52 -15.21 4.37
C LYS A 3 -62.70 -13.93 4.11
N SER A 4 -62.12 -13.51 5.23
CA SER A 4 -61.15 -12.44 5.50
C SER A 4 -59.73 -12.71 4.98
N LEU A 5 -59.04 -11.64 4.55
CA LEU A 5 -57.64 -11.23 4.79
C LEU A 5 -56.44 -12.09 4.33
N LYS A 6 -55.41 -11.33 3.91
CA LYS A 6 -53.96 -11.57 3.86
C LYS A 6 -53.38 -11.88 2.48
N ARG A 7 -52.53 -10.96 1.99
CA ARG A 7 -51.24 -11.29 1.37
C ARG A 7 -50.31 -10.07 1.37
N THR A 8 -49.49 -10.04 2.41
CA THR A 8 -48.19 -9.38 2.49
C THR A 8 -47.34 -9.75 1.27
N ILE A 9 -46.73 -8.79 0.57
CA ILE A 9 -45.57 -9.04 -0.29
C ILE A 9 -44.47 -8.06 0.08
N ALA A 10 -43.34 -8.67 0.41
CA ALA A 10 -42.08 -8.12 0.87
C ALA A 10 -41.60 -6.88 0.10
N ILE A 11 -41.26 -5.83 0.84
CA ILE A 11 -40.41 -4.75 0.36
C ILE A 11 -38.97 -5.27 0.32
N PHE A 12 -38.38 -5.14 -0.85
CA PHE A 12 -36.99 -5.41 -1.21
C PHE A 12 -36.00 -4.80 -0.19
N ALA A 13 -35.29 -5.65 0.55
CA ALA A 13 -33.98 -5.28 1.08
C ALA A 13 -32.94 -5.75 0.06
N VAL A 14 -32.56 -4.85 -0.84
CA VAL A 14 -31.38 -5.01 -1.71
C VAL A 14 -30.17 -5.06 -0.79
N VAL A 15 -29.74 -6.26 -0.40
CA VAL A 15 -28.43 -6.48 0.19
C VAL A 15 -27.43 -6.23 -0.94
N GLY A 16 -26.95 -5.00 -1.02
CA GLY A 16 -25.81 -4.63 -1.84
C GLY A 16 -24.58 -5.38 -1.33
N ALA A 17 -24.40 -6.61 -1.82
CA ALA A 17 -23.13 -7.28 -1.81
C ALA A 17 -22.17 -6.44 -2.67
N THR A 18 -21.53 -5.46 -2.03
CA THR A 18 -20.38 -4.78 -2.60
C THR A 18 -19.33 -5.85 -2.82
N LEU A 19 -19.21 -6.28 -4.06
CA LEU A 19 -18.09 -7.05 -4.57
C LEU A 19 -16.84 -6.22 -4.31
N MET A 20 -16.20 -6.41 -3.16
CA MET A 20 -14.84 -5.97 -2.97
C MET A 20 -14.01 -6.70 -4.03
N PRO A 21 -13.34 -5.99 -4.95
CA PRO A 21 -12.48 -6.63 -5.91
C PRO A 21 -11.45 -7.46 -5.15
N ALA A 22 -11.34 -8.72 -5.55
CA ALA A 22 -10.42 -9.71 -5.03
C ALA A 22 -9.06 -9.08 -4.75
N VAL A 23 -8.69 -9.15 -3.47
CA VAL A 23 -7.38 -8.94 -2.86
C VAL A 23 -6.32 -8.54 -3.88
N ALA A 24 -6.09 -7.22 -4.00
CA ALA A 24 -4.83 -6.73 -4.53
C ALA A 24 -3.75 -7.44 -3.72
N THR A 25 -3.03 -8.38 -4.35
CA THR A 25 -1.83 -8.95 -3.78
C THR A 25 -0.82 -7.82 -3.74
N ALA A 26 -0.93 -7.02 -2.69
CA ALA A 26 0.05 -6.03 -2.36
C ALA A 26 1.37 -6.78 -2.24
N GLN A 27 2.31 -6.46 -3.12
CA GLN A 27 3.72 -6.74 -2.88
C GLN A 27 4.11 -5.85 -1.69
N SER A 28 3.66 -6.26 -0.51
CA SER A 28 3.78 -5.57 0.76
C SER A 28 5.22 -5.72 1.27
N LEU A 29 5.69 -4.69 1.97
CA LEU A 29 6.74 -4.88 2.96
C LEU A 29 6.33 -6.06 3.84
N THR A 30 7.24 -7.02 4.00
CA THR A 30 7.00 -8.14 4.91
C THR A 30 6.92 -7.59 6.34
N PRO A 31 6.26 -8.28 7.29
CA PRO A 31 6.31 -7.90 8.70
C PRO A 31 7.75 -7.74 9.22
N GLN A 32 8.70 -8.49 8.65
CA GLN A 32 10.12 -8.40 8.95
C GLN A 32 10.73 -7.08 8.45
N ASP A 33 10.36 -6.61 7.27
CA ASP A 33 10.81 -5.32 6.74
C ASP A 33 10.31 -4.15 7.60
N VAL A 34 9.05 -4.24 8.07
CA VAL A 34 8.48 -3.25 8.98
C VAL A 34 9.21 -3.27 10.31
N ALA A 35 9.35 -4.43 10.96
CA ALA A 35 10.05 -4.55 12.24
C ALA A 35 11.51 -4.07 12.16
N LYS A 36 12.22 -4.37 11.07
CA LYS A 36 13.60 -3.89 10.85
C LYS A 36 13.66 -2.37 10.72
N MET A 37 12.70 -1.76 10.03
CA MET A 37 12.61 -0.30 9.92
C MET A 37 12.28 0.33 11.27
N GLU A 38 11.30 -0.19 12.00
CA GLU A 38 10.94 0.33 13.32
C GLU A 38 12.11 0.28 14.31
N ALA A 39 12.87 -0.82 14.30
CA ALA A 39 14.08 -0.98 15.11
C ALA A 39 15.17 0.04 14.73
N ARG A 40 15.43 0.24 13.43
CA ARG A 40 16.42 1.23 12.96
C ARG A 40 16.03 2.67 13.30
N LEU A 41 14.73 2.96 13.27
CA LEU A 41 14.20 4.28 13.59
C LEU A 41 14.04 4.51 15.10
N ASN A 42 14.26 3.50 15.93
CA ASN A 42 14.11 3.55 17.38
C ASN A 42 12.79 4.22 17.80
N LEU A 43 11.68 3.73 17.23
CA LEU A 43 10.37 4.37 17.39
C LEU A 43 9.77 4.12 18.78
N THR A 44 9.14 5.16 19.34
CA THR A 44 8.30 4.99 20.52
C THR A 44 7.04 4.16 20.17
N PRO A 45 6.35 3.56 21.17
CA PRO A 45 5.07 2.89 20.92
C PRO A 45 4.03 3.80 20.24
N GLU A 46 3.98 5.08 20.62
CA GLU A 46 3.05 6.07 20.04
C GLU A 46 3.41 6.37 18.58
N GLN A 47 4.71 6.54 18.28
CA GLN A 47 5.17 6.73 16.91
C GLN A 47 4.85 5.51 16.05
N ARG A 48 5.07 4.28 16.56
CA ARG A 48 4.71 3.04 15.85
C ARG A 48 3.23 3.00 15.48
N ALA A 49 2.35 3.26 16.44
CA ALA A 49 0.91 3.32 16.20
C ALA A 49 0.53 4.41 15.18
N ALA A 50 1.20 5.56 15.22
CA ALA A 50 0.92 6.68 14.32
C ALA A 50 1.42 6.46 12.88
N ILE A 51 2.58 5.81 12.69
CA ILE A 51 3.12 5.60 11.34
C ILE A 51 2.47 4.44 10.59
N ASP A 52 1.95 3.44 11.29
CA ASP A 52 1.33 2.25 10.70
C ASP A 52 0.31 2.57 9.57
N PRO A 53 -0.69 3.47 9.75
CA PRO A 53 -1.61 3.83 8.68
C PRO A 53 -0.92 4.55 7.50
N VAL A 54 0.18 5.27 7.74
CA VAL A 54 0.98 5.92 6.69
C VAL A 54 1.71 4.88 5.85
N LEU A 55 2.35 3.91 6.49
CA LEU A 55 3.08 2.83 5.82
C LEU A 55 2.15 1.92 5.03
N ARG A 56 1.01 1.51 5.62
CA ARG A 56 0.00 0.70 4.94
C ARG A 56 -0.51 1.38 3.67
N SER A 57 -0.83 2.67 3.76
CA SER A 57 -1.24 3.49 2.63
C SER A 57 -0.17 3.56 1.54
N SER A 58 1.10 3.76 1.92
CA SER A 58 2.25 3.75 0.98
C SER A 58 2.39 2.41 0.26
N MET A 59 2.28 1.30 1.00
CA MET A 59 2.38 -0.05 0.45
C MET A 59 1.27 -0.35 -0.55
N THR A 60 0.01 0.00 -0.22
CA THR A 60 -1.11 -0.13 -1.13
C THR A 60 -0.87 0.67 -2.41
N ALA A 61 -0.45 1.94 -2.30
CA ALA A 61 -0.17 2.79 -3.46
C ALA A 61 0.95 2.22 -4.34
N ARG A 62 2.01 1.66 -3.74
CA ARG A 62 3.09 1.00 -4.49
C ARG A 62 2.60 -0.21 -5.25
N SER A 63 1.84 -1.08 -4.59
CA SER A 63 1.26 -2.25 -5.23
C SER A 63 0.35 -1.87 -6.40
N THR A 64 -0.53 -0.89 -6.21
CA THR A 64 -1.41 -0.40 -7.27
C THR A 64 -0.60 0.15 -8.44
N SER A 65 0.51 0.85 -8.18
CA SER A 65 1.39 1.34 -9.23
C SER A 65 2.11 0.20 -9.97
N PHE A 66 2.61 -0.82 -9.26
CA PHE A 66 3.20 -2.00 -9.90
C PHE A 66 2.19 -2.73 -10.79
N GLN A 67 0.96 -2.94 -10.31
CA GLN A 67 -0.12 -3.54 -11.09
C GLN A 67 -0.45 -2.71 -12.33
N LYS A 68 -0.63 -1.39 -12.15
CA LYS A 68 -0.90 -0.43 -13.23
C LYS A 68 0.16 -0.47 -14.33
N HIS A 69 1.42 -0.64 -13.98
CA HIS A 69 2.54 -0.68 -14.93
C HIS A 69 2.94 -2.10 -15.34
N GLY A 70 2.20 -3.13 -14.93
CA GLY A 70 2.44 -4.52 -15.34
C GLY A 70 3.73 -5.13 -14.77
N VAL A 71 4.15 -4.72 -13.58
CA VAL A 71 5.31 -5.28 -12.87
C VAL A 71 4.89 -6.51 -12.07
N ASP A 72 5.58 -7.62 -12.27
CA ASP A 72 5.53 -8.79 -11.41
C ASP A 72 6.95 -9.24 -11.06
N LEU A 73 7.30 -9.09 -9.78
CA LEU A 73 8.63 -9.42 -9.25
C LEU A 73 8.88 -10.92 -9.15
N LYS A 74 7.85 -11.78 -9.20
CA LYS A 74 8.00 -13.24 -9.14
C LYS A 74 8.30 -13.82 -10.52
N THR A 75 7.63 -13.32 -11.54
CA THR A 75 7.78 -13.76 -12.93
C THR A 75 8.76 -12.91 -13.73
N CYS A 76 9.38 -11.91 -13.10
CA CYS A 76 10.27 -10.94 -13.74
C CYS A 76 9.59 -10.15 -14.89
N LYS A 77 8.25 -10.11 -14.90
CA LYS A 77 7.51 -9.32 -15.87
C LYS A 77 7.70 -7.84 -15.55
N ARG A 78 8.09 -7.07 -16.56
CA ARG A 78 8.31 -5.62 -16.44
C ARG A 78 7.78 -4.89 -17.67
N PRO A 79 7.39 -3.62 -17.52
CA PRO A 79 7.07 -2.79 -18.68
C PRO A 79 8.35 -2.45 -19.47
N GLY A 80 8.15 -1.99 -20.72
CA GLY A 80 9.21 -1.36 -21.49
C GLY A 80 9.72 -0.05 -20.88
N ALA A 81 10.75 0.54 -21.48
CA ALA A 81 11.47 1.71 -20.95
C ALA A 81 10.55 2.88 -20.54
N LEU A 82 9.58 3.27 -21.39
CA LEU A 82 8.63 4.34 -21.05
C LEU A 82 7.74 4.00 -19.85
N GLY A 83 7.35 2.74 -19.69
CA GLY A 83 6.58 2.31 -18.52
C GLY A 83 7.44 2.31 -17.25
N LEU A 84 8.72 1.97 -17.34
CA LEU A 84 9.67 2.10 -16.22
C LEU A 84 9.87 3.55 -15.79
N ILE A 85 9.97 4.48 -16.75
CA ILE A 85 10.05 5.93 -16.45
C ILE A 85 8.80 6.40 -15.69
N ARG A 86 7.61 6.01 -16.16
CA ARG A 86 6.34 6.35 -15.50
C ARG A 86 6.21 5.71 -14.12
N LEU A 87 6.61 4.45 -13.98
CA LEU A 87 6.66 3.75 -12.70
C LEU A 87 7.58 4.49 -11.72
N ASN A 88 8.78 4.89 -12.15
CA ASN A 88 9.72 5.62 -11.31
C ASN A 88 9.13 6.97 -10.85
N LYS A 89 8.41 7.68 -11.73
CA LYS A 89 7.68 8.90 -11.37
C LYS A 89 6.62 8.64 -10.30
N ASP A 90 5.83 7.58 -10.44
CA ASP A 90 4.83 7.19 -9.45
C ASP A 90 5.48 6.81 -8.10
N MET A 91 6.59 6.05 -8.13
CA MET A 91 7.34 5.70 -6.92
C MET A 91 7.90 6.93 -6.20
N ASN A 92 8.46 7.91 -6.94
CA ASN A 92 8.95 9.16 -6.35
C ASN A 92 7.83 9.96 -5.71
N ARG A 93 6.65 10.03 -6.33
CA ARG A 93 5.49 10.70 -5.74
C ARG A 93 5.05 10.03 -4.45
N ILE A 94 4.96 8.69 -4.43
CA ILE A 94 4.58 7.93 -3.24
C ILE A 94 5.62 8.13 -2.13
N ASN A 95 6.92 8.09 -2.44
CA ASN A 95 7.99 8.36 -1.48
C ASN A 95 7.85 9.77 -0.87
N ALA A 96 7.63 10.79 -1.69
CA ALA A 96 7.50 12.17 -1.24
C ALA A 96 6.26 12.39 -0.34
N ASP A 97 5.11 11.83 -0.73
CA ASP A 97 3.90 11.88 0.09
C ASP A 97 4.09 11.18 1.44
N THR A 98 4.63 9.95 1.40
CA THR A 98 4.89 9.16 2.61
C THR A 98 5.83 9.92 3.54
N ARG A 99 6.94 10.44 3.01
CA ARG A 99 7.92 11.21 3.77
C ARG A 99 7.32 12.47 4.40
N THR A 100 6.47 13.19 3.66
CA THR A 100 5.79 14.39 4.16
C THR A 100 4.89 14.06 5.35
N ARG A 101 4.12 12.98 5.25
CA ARG A 101 3.25 12.51 6.34
C ARG A 101 4.06 12.03 7.55
N LEU A 102 5.16 11.33 7.32
CA LEU A 102 6.05 10.88 8.39
C LEU A 102 6.78 12.04 9.09
N ALA A 103 7.03 13.16 8.40
CA ALA A 103 7.67 14.33 9.00
C ALA A 103 6.85 14.98 10.13
N ALA A 104 5.53 14.74 10.18
CA ALA A 104 4.67 15.18 11.27
C ALA A 104 4.74 14.28 12.52
N ILE A 105 5.37 13.10 12.42
CA ILE A 105 5.40 12.06 13.47
C ILE A 105 6.83 11.78 13.93
N LEU A 106 7.77 11.77 12.99
CA LEU A 106 9.16 11.45 13.22
C LEU A 106 9.98 12.69 13.52
N THR A 107 11.00 12.54 14.36
CA THR A 107 12.02 13.58 14.53
C THR A 107 12.82 13.76 13.24
N ALA A 108 13.48 14.90 13.08
CA ALA A 108 14.35 15.14 11.93
C ALA A 108 15.47 14.08 11.78
N ALA A 109 15.98 13.55 12.89
CA ALA A 109 16.99 12.49 12.86
C ALA A 109 16.40 11.16 12.34
N GLN A 110 15.23 10.77 12.84
CA GLN A 110 14.52 9.58 12.39
C GLN A 110 14.11 9.70 10.91
N LEU A 111 13.68 10.89 10.48
CA LEU A 111 13.30 11.11 9.08
C LEU A 111 14.51 10.98 8.12
N ARG A 112 15.70 11.45 8.53
CA ARG A 112 16.94 11.23 7.76
C ARG A 112 17.31 9.75 7.69
N GLU A 113 17.11 8.99 8.76
CA GLU A 113 17.35 7.54 8.74
C GLU A 113 16.32 6.82 7.85
N TYR A 114 15.06 7.26 7.88
CA TYR A 114 14.03 6.79 6.96
C TYR A 114 14.42 7.03 5.49
N ASP A 115 14.96 8.21 5.17
CA ASP A 115 15.43 8.53 3.82
C ASP A 115 16.52 7.54 3.33
N LYS A 116 17.41 7.08 4.22
CA LYS A 116 18.39 6.02 3.90
C LYS A 116 17.74 4.68 3.66
N ILE A 117 16.77 4.29 4.50
CA ILE A 117 16.01 3.04 4.35
C ILE A 117 15.33 3.01 2.97
N VAL A 118 14.69 4.12 2.56
CA VAL A 118 14.04 4.24 1.26
C VAL A 118 15.06 4.14 0.11
N ALA A 119 16.24 4.75 0.24
CA ALA A 119 17.29 4.65 -0.77
C ALA A 119 17.78 3.19 -0.95
N GLU A 120 18.02 2.48 0.15
CA GLU A 120 18.41 1.06 0.15
C GLU A 120 17.33 0.18 -0.51
N GLN A 121 16.07 0.35 -0.10
CA GLN A 121 14.94 -0.40 -0.67
C GLN A 121 14.75 -0.11 -2.16
N THR A 122 14.97 1.14 -2.58
CA THR A 122 14.88 1.53 -4.00
C THR A 122 15.88 0.74 -4.85
N VAL A 123 17.11 0.56 -4.37
CA VAL A 123 18.13 -0.25 -5.07
C VAL A 123 17.69 -1.71 -5.17
N ILE A 124 17.20 -2.29 -4.06
CA ILE A 124 16.72 -3.68 -4.01
C ILE A 124 15.57 -3.90 -4.99
N VAL A 125 14.57 -3.02 -4.97
CA VAL A 125 13.40 -3.12 -5.86
C VAL A 125 13.81 -2.96 -7.31
N LYS A 126 14.68 -2.00 -7.63
CA LYS A 126 15.21 -1.84 -9.00
C LYS A 126 15.91 -3.10 -9.47
N LYS A 127 16.77 -3.70 -8.64
CA LYS A 127 17.43 -4.97 -8.95
C LYS A 127 16.42 -6.10 -9.19
N LYS A 128 15.37 -6.21 -8.38
CA LYS A 128 14.30 -7.21 -8.55
C LYS A 128 13.46 -7.00 -9.81
N ILE A 129 13.22 -5.75 -10.23
CA ILE A 129 12.52 -5.47 -11.49
C ILE A 129 13.43 -5.79 -12.69
N MET A 130 14.74 -5.59 -12.54
CA MET A 130 15.77 -5.86 -13.56
C MET A 130 16.34 -7.28 -13.47
N CYS A 131 15.53 -8.30 -13.19
CA CYS A 131 15.97 -9.67 -13.45
C CYS A 131 16.66 -9.75 -14.84
#